data_AF-A0A226ELG6-F1
#
_entry.id   AF-A0A226ELG6-F1
#
_cell.length_a   1.000
_cell.length_b   1.000
_cell.length_c   1.000
_cell.angle_alpha   90.00
_cell.angle_beta   90.00
_cell.angle_gamma   90.00
#
_symmetry.space_group_name_H-M   'P 1'
#
loop_
_entity.id
_entity.type
_entity.pdbx_description
1 polymer ?
#
loop_
_entity_poly.entity_id
_entity_poly.type
_entity_poly.pdbx_seq_one_letter_code
_entity_poly.pdbx_strand_id
1 'polypeptide(L)'
;MAHSSDNDTLNLSNLLECSICLDLCSGHIRQCKNGHNICASHILKKCPICRISYQEGSCRNILAENLVAIERNRLAQAELPRIQNPTDNSVASASPFVAPPPVLETPTNISQHVQIRNGNVACPYSGDGCRHQNVPNLVGRHKIGCHFRPISCCLKTDGCNNARIPFGQYIQHLIDIHGVKSYEGGSTWNNYIVKSSSSKRKLVTSGSTSLFILVTDSKTFLIRAIERDDQIYVWVAYHGLPQDGKKYKAKIEFDFPNANGNYESDDNSEDEDKSSDDYHDSSDDEDYEDVSSEDEGESSNDESDDDGGDADFVFSGTVRTTTRMNFEEVENSGNYFRMSVGDVENNLAVEAITHKKYVESWAINVTVKRT
;
A
#
# COMPACT_ATOMS: atom_id res chain seq x y z
N MET A 1 4.79 -26.89 -50.26
CA MET A 1 4.01 -25.70 -49.84
C MET A 1 3.86 -25.79 -48.34
N ALA A 2 4.64 -25.00 -47.60
CA ALA A 2 4.59 -24.97 -46.14
C ALA A 2 3.46 -24.03 -45.73
N HIS A 3 2.45 -24.55 -45.02
CA HIS A 3 1.45 -23.74 -44.34
C HIS A 3 2.11 -23.11 -43.12
N SER A 4 2.31 -21.79 -43.13
CA SER A 4 2.56 -21.03 -41.90
C SER A 4 1.30 -21.14 -41.05
N SER A 5 1.39 -21.88 -39.96
CA SER A 5 0.44 -21.79 -38.86
C SER A 5 0.69 -20.44 -38.18
N ASP A 6 0.18 -19.37 -38.79
CA ASP A 6 0.01 -18.08 -38.13
C ASP A 6 -0.98 -18.34 -36.99
N ASN A 7 -0.42 -18.57 -35.83
CA ASN A 7 -1.14 -18.71 -34.59
C ASN A 7 -1.73 -17.33 -34.33
N ASP A 8 -3.01 -17.13 -34.68
CA ASP A 8 -3.83 -15.97 -34.36
C ASP A 8 -4.02 -15.87 -32.83
N THR A 9 -2.91 -15.77 -32.09
CA THR A 9 -2.91 -15.35 -30.70
C THR A 9 -3.32 -13.89 -30.72
N LEU A 10 -4.63 -13.66 -30.55
CA LEU A 10 -5.23 -12.35 -30.32
C LEU A 10 -4.32 -11.55 -29.39
N ASN A 11 -3.62 -10.56 -29.95
CA ASN A 11 -2.77 -9.69 -29.16
C ASN A 11 -3.70 -8.86 -28.26
N LEU A 12 -3.63 -9.11 -26.95
CA LEU A 12 -4.44 -8.43 -25.95
C LEU A 12 -4.31 -6.90 -26.05
N SER A 13 -3.15 -6.40 -26.50
CA SER A 13 -2.93 -4.97 -26.75
C SER A 13 -3.96 -4.41 -27.75
N ASN A 14 -4.19 -5.11 -28.87
CA ASN A 14 -5.11 -4.67 -29.92
C ASN A 14 -6.58 -4.61 -29.42
N LEU A 15 -6.96 -5.48 -28.49
CA LEU A 15 -8.31 -5.48 -27.89
C LEU A 15 -8.52 -4.33 -26.89
N LEU A 16 -7.43 -3.76 -26.39
CA LEU A 16 -7.43 -2.71 -25.36
C LEU A 16 -7.00 -1.34 -25.90
N GLU A 17 -6.77 -1.23 -27.20
CA GLU A 17 -6.46 0.01 -27.89
C GLU A 17 -7.65 0.96 -27.94
N CYS A 18 -7.37 2.25 -27.77
CA CYS A 18 -8.33 3.30 -27.98
C CYS A 18 -8.46 3.57 -29.48
N SER A 19 -9.68 3.45 -30.01
CA SER A 19 -9.98 3.72 -31.43
C SER A 19 -9.72 5.16 -31.92
N ILE A 20 -9.29 6.06 -31.04
CA ILE A 20 -9.01 7.47 -31.35
C ILE A 20 -7.51 7.75 -31.37
N CYS A 21 -6.80 7.42 -30.27
CA CYS A 21 -5.36 7.65 -30.18
C CYS A 21 -4.51 6.49 -30.72
N LEU A 22 -5.13 5.32 -30.96
CA LEU A 22 -4.48 4.10 -31.42
C LEU A 22 -3.37 3.60 -30.48
N ASP A 23 -3.48 3.96 -29.21
CA ASP A 23 -2.63 3.48 -28.11
C ASP A 23 -3.47 2.66 -27.13
N LEU A 24 -2.81 1.86 -26.28
CA LEU A 24 -3.41 1.27 -25.08
C LEU A 24 -4.17 2.33 -24.30
N CYS A 25 -5.47 2.12 -24.06
CA CYS A 25 -6.35 3.09 -23.42
C CYS A 25 -5.76 3.63 -22.11
N SER A 26 -5.87 4.92 -21.81
CA SER A 26 -5.26 5.54 -20.61
C SER A 26 -6.31 6.18 -19.68
N GLY A 27 -6.04 6.13 -18.37
CA GLY A 27 -6.95 6.65 -17.36
C GLY A 27 -8.29 5.92 -17.33
N HIS A 28 -9.38 6.68 -17.23
CA HIS A 28 -10.73 6.10 -17.31
C HIS A 28 -11.06 5.66 -18.73
N ILE A 29 -11.74 4.52 -18.87
CA ILE A 29 -12.13 3.98 -20.18
C ILE A 29 -13.64 4.08 -20.31
N ARG A 30 -14.10 4.71 -21.39
CA ARG A 30 -15.53 4.75 -21.76
C ARG A 30 -15.81 3.68 -22.79
N GLN A 31 -16.87 2.92 -22.56
CA GLN A 31 -17.38 1.95 -23.52
C GLN A 31 -18.70 2.42 -24.10
N CYS A 32 -18.87 2.29 -25.41
CA CYS A 32 -20.18 2.50 -26.04
C CYS A 32 -21.08 1.27 -25.84
N LYS A 33 -22.38 1.38 -26.15
CA LYS A 33 -23.32 0.26 -26.05
C LYS A 33 -22.94 -0.99 -26.85
N ASN A 34 -22.14 -0.84 -27.90
CA ASN A 34 -21.65 -1.96 -28.72
C ASN A 34 -20.27 -2.47 -28.29
N GLY A 35 -19.73 -2.04 -27.15
CA GLY A 35 -18.49 -2.59 -26.60
C GLY A 35 -17.20 -1.87 -26.98
N HIS A 36 -17.22 -0.89 -27.88
CA HIS A 36 -16.01 -0.15 -28.27
C HIS A 36 -15.49 0.77 -27.16
N ASN A 37 -14.21 0.63 -26.83
CA ASN A 37 -13.50 1.38 -25.79
C ASN A 37 -12.82 2.64 -26.35
N ILE A 38 -12.85 3.72 -25.57
CA ILE A 38 -12.06 4.95 -25.79
C ILE A 38 -11.52 5.49 -24.46
N CYS A 39 -10.41 6.23 -24.49
CA CYS A 39 -9.96 7.00 -23.33
C CYS A 39 -10.99 8.09 -22.98
N ALA A 40 -11.27 8.29 -21.69
CA ALA A 40 -12.23 9.30 -21.23
C ALA A 40 -11.78 10.75 -21.51
N SER A 41 -10.49 10.98 -21.79
CA SER A 41 -9.95 12.26 -22.23
C SER A 41 -10.47 12.67 -23.62
N HIS A 42 -10.92 11.70 -24.43
CA HIS A 42 -11.53 11.97 -25.72
C HIS A 42 -13.03 12.20 -25.55
N ILE A 43 -13.43 13.48 -25.53
CA ILE A 43 -14.82 13.89 -25.36
C ILE A 43 -15.55 13.82 -26.70
N LEU A 44 -16.15 12.67 -27.00
CA LEU A 44 -17.00 12.47 -28.18
C LEU A 44 -18.46 12.26 -27.81
N LYS A 45 -19.37 12.80 -28.64
CA LYS A 45 -20.81 12.54 -28.52
C LYS A 45 -21.21 11.18 -29.08
N LYS A 46 -20.45 10.67 -30.07
CA LYS A 46 -20.73 9.42 -30.79
C LYS A 46 -19.48 8.55 -30.88
N CYS A 47 -19.66 7.24 -30.84
CA CYS A 47 -18.58 6.28 -31.05
C CYS A 47 -17.99 6.44 -32.47
N PRO A 48 -16.66 6.53 -32.64
CA PRO A 48 -16.05 6.68 -33.96
C PRO A 48 -16.23 5.43 -34.83
N ILE A 49 -16.40 4.25 -34.22
CA ILE A 49 -16.57 2.99 -34.93
C ILE A 49 -18.03 2.78 -35.33
N CYS A 50 -18.94 2.63 -34.36
CA CYS A 50 -20.35 2.28 -34.64
C CYS A 50 -21.31 3.47 -34.67
N ARG A 51 -20.84 4.70 -34.44
CA ARG A 51 -21.63 5.96 -34.50
C ARG A 51 -22.78 6.08 -33.49
N ILE A 52 -22.94 5.12 -32.56
CA ILE A 52 -23.92 5.20 -31.46
C ILE A 52 -23.54 6.31 -30.50
N SER A 53 -24.54 7.00 -29.96
CA SER A 53 -24.38 8.05 -28.96
C SER A 53 -23.81 7.50 -27.65
N TYR A 54 -22.77 8.16 -27.12
CA TYR A 54 -22.29 7.87 -25.76
C TYR A 54 -23.27 8.38 -24.69
N GLN A 55 -24.18 9.31 -25.03
CA GLN A 55 -25.18 9.83 -24.09
C GLN A 55 -26.29 8.80 -23.81
N GLU A 56 -26.52 7.87 -24.73
CA GLU A 56 -27.62 6.89 -24.64
C GLU A 56 -27.22 5.62 -23.89
N GLY A 57 -26.12 5.60 -23.15
CA GLY A 57 -25.69 4.44 -22.36
C GLY A 57 -24.19 4.14 -22.43
N SER A 58 -23.34 5.15 -22.46
CA SER A 58 -21.92 4.96 -22.15
C SER A 58 -21.75 4.63 -20.68
N CYS A 59 -21.01 3.57 -20.39
CA CYS A 59 -20.53 3.30 -19.05
C CYS A 59 -19.00 3.41 -19.01
N ARG A 60 -18.49 3.61 -17.78
CA ARG A 60 -17.08 3.42 -17.49
C ARG A 60 -16.79 1.92 -17.46
N ASN A 61 -15.78 1.47 -18.21
CA ASN A 61 -15.40 0.07 -18.31
C ASN A 61 -14.22 -0.24 -17.37
N ILE A 62 -14.54 -0.54 -16.12
CA ILE A 62 -13.54 -0.82 -15.07
C ILE A 62 -12.72 -2.08 -15.40
N LEU A 63 -13.32 -3.08 -16.05
CA LEU A 63 -12.61 -4.29 -16.46
C LEU A 63 -11.49 -3.95 -17.46
N ALA A 64 -11.80 -3.17 -18.50
CA ALA A 64 -10.80 -2.73 -19.46
C ALA A 64 -9.68 -1.92 -18.79
N GLU A 65 -10.00 -1.08 -17.80
CA GLU A 65 -8.99 -0.30 -17.06
C GLU A 65 -7.99 -1.23 -16.35
N ASN A 66 -8.48 -2.28 -15.69
CA ASN A 66 -7.63 -3.27 -15.02
C ASN A 66 -6.79 -4.07 -16.01
N LEU A 67 -7.38 -4.53 -17.12
CA LEU A 67 -6.65 -5.30 -18.14
C LEU A 67 -5.53 -4.48 -18.79
N VAL A 68 -5.79 -3.21 -19.08
CA VAL A 68 -4.76 -2.28 -19.57
C VAL A 68 -3.62 -2.14 -18.57
N ALA A 69 -3.92 -2.03 -17.27
CA ALA A 69 -2.89 -1.89 -16.24
C ALA A 69 -1.99 -3.14 -16.19
N ILE A 70 -2.57 -4.34 -16.28
CA ILE A 70 -1.84 -5.60 -16.36
C ILE A 70 -0.95 -5.64 -17.61
N GLU A 71 -1.51 -5.29 -18.77
CA GLU A 71 -0.77 -5.36 -20.04
C GLU A 71 0.40 -4.36 -20.08
N ARG A 72 0.22 -3.14 -19.54
CA ARG A 72 1.32 -2.18 -19.39
C ARG A 72 2.46 -2.73 -18.53
N ASN A 73 2.14 -3.40 -17.42
CA ASN A 73 3.15 -4.01 -16.58
C ASN A 73 3.89 -5.13 -17.31
N ARG A 74 3.18 -5.95 -18.08
CA ARG A 74 3.77 -7.02 -18.90
C ARG A 74 4.73 -6.45 -19.95
N LEU A 75 4.33 -5.41 -20.67
CA LEU A 75 5.16 -4.73 -21.66
C LEU A 75 6.41 -4.09 -21.02
N ALA A 76 6.25 -3.41 -19.89
CA ALA A 76 7.37 -2.81 -19.16
C ALA A 76 8.39 -3.86 -18.67
N GLN A 77 7.93 -5.04 -18.25
CA GLN A 77 8.81 -6.15 -17.87
C GLN A 77 9.54 -6.76 -19.08
N ALA A 78 8.91 -6.78 -20.25
CA ALA A 78 9.52 -7.28 -21.48
C ALA A 78 10.60 -6.34 -22.05
N GLU A 79 10.48 -5.03 -21.81
CA GLU A 79 11.46 -4.03 -22.24
C GLU A 79 12.70 -3.95 -21.35
N LEU A 80 12.67 -4.53 -20.15
CA LEU A 80 13.87 -4.58 -19.31
C LEU A 80 14.93 -5.45 -20.00
N PRO A 81 16.15 -4.92 -20.21
CA PRO A 81 17.21 -5.69 -20.84
C PRO A 81 17.43 -6.96 -20.02
N ARG A 82 17.24 -8.12 -20.65
CA ARG A 82 17.68 -9.39 -20.09
C ARG A 82 19.17 -9.23 -19.83
N ILE A 83 19.54 -9.00 -18.57
CA ILE A 83 20.92 -9.14 -18.11
C ILE A 83 21.24 -10.60 -18.40
N GLN A 84 21.96 -10.84 -19.49
CA GLN A 84 22.44 -12.16 -19.83
C GLN A 84 23.38 -12.55 -18.68
N ASN A 85 22.95 -13.49 -17.85
CA ASN A 85 23.83 -14.12 -16.88
C ASN A 85 25.03 -14.65 -17.66
N PRO A 86 26.26 -14.22 -17.34
CA PRO A 86 27.46 -14.75 -17.97
C PRO A 86 27.52 -16.23 -17.55
N THR A 87 27.17 -17.11 -18.47
CA THR A 87 27.44 -18.53 -18.30
C THR A 87 28.92 -18.74 -18.55
N ASP A 88 29.56 -19.31 -17.54
CA ASP A 88 30.96 -19.70 -17.51
C ASP A 88 31.38 -20.49 -18.74
N ASN A 89 32.42 -20.01 -19.44
CA ASN A 89 33.59 -20.78 -19.89
C ASN A 89 34.42 -19.98 -20.90
N SER A 90 35.62 -19.55 -20.49
CA SER A 90 36.88 -19.97 -21.13
C SER A 90 38.07 -19.15 -20.61
N VAL A 91 39.09 -19.90 -20.21
CA VAL A 91 40.42 -19.43 -19.85
C VAL A 91 41.20 -19.16 -21.15
N ALA A 92 42.03 -18.12 -21.11
CA ALA A 92 43.12 -17.75 -22.03
C ALA A 92 42.78 -17.07 -23.37
N SER A 93 43.15 -15.80 -23.51
CA SER A 93 44.41 -15.38 -24.16
C SER A 93 44.30 -13.99 -24.80
N ALA A 94 45.31 -13.16 -24.51
CA ALA A 94 45.84 -11.98 -25.21
C ALA A 94 44.90 -11.01 -25.98
N SER A 95 44.98 -9.73 -25.60
CA SER A 95 44.49 -8.54 -26.32
C SER A 95 44.98 -8.46 -27.79
N PRO A 96 44.28 -7.72 -28.68
CA PRO A 96 44.54 -6.28 -28.76
C PRO A 96 43.31 -5.39 -29.06
N PHE A 97 43.47 -4.11 -28.68
CA PHE A 97 42.79 -2.89 -29.13
C PHE A 97 41.77 -3.04 -30.28
N VAL A 98 40.50 -2.75 -30.00
CA VAL A 98 39.47 -2.43 -31.00
C VAL A 98 38.85 -1.07 -30.65
N ALA A 99 38.77 -0.21 -31.66
CA ALA A 99 38.27 1.16 -31.61
C ALA A 99 36.78 1.27 -31.17
N PRO A 100 36.34 2.42 -30.63
CA PRO A 100 34.94 2.63 -30.28
C PRO A 100 34.03 2.63 -31.53
N PRO A 101 32.82 2.06 -31.45
CA PRO A 101 31.85 2.09 -32.55
C PRO A 101 31.27 3.49 -32.75
N PRO A 102 30.79 3.80 -33.97
CA PRO A 102 30.22 5.10 -34.31
C PRO A 102 28.91 5.34 -33.56
N VAL A 103 28.77 6.56 -33.04
CA VAL A 103 27.55 7.08 -32.42
C VAL A 103 26.42 7.00 -33.44
N LEU A 104 25.41 6.17 -33.14
CA LEU A 104 24.19 6.05 -33.92
C LEU A 104 23.31 7.26 -33.61
N GLU A 105 23.17 8.15 -34.59
CA GLU A 105 22.27 9.31 -34.53
C GLU A 105 20.82 8.83 -34.44
N THR A 106 20.16 9.14 -33.32
CA THR A 106 18.72 8.94 -33.16
C THR A 106 17.93 10.07 -33.84
N PRO A 107 16.83 9.75 -34.53
CA PRO A 107 16.06 10.74 -35.27
C PRO A 107 15.23 11.62 -34.34
N THR A 108 15.52 12.91 -34.44
CA THR A 108 14.76 14.04 -33.94
C THR A 108 13.34 14.07 -34.54
N ASN A 109 12.29 13.82 -33.75
CA ASN A 109 10.97 14.43 -34.02
C ASN A 109 9.95 14.23 -32.87
N ILE A 110 9.66 15.31 -32.15
CA ILE A 110 8.36 16.01 -32.11
C ILE A 110 8.65 17.32 -31.35
N SER A 111 8.79 18.38 -32.13
CA SER A 111 8.97 19.74 -31.62
C SER A 111 7.60 20.27 -31.17
N GLN A 112 7.23 20.02 -29.92
CA GLN A 112 6.35 20.96 -29.23
C GLN A 112 7.18 22.20 -28.95
N HIS A 113 7.09 23.16 -29.86
CA HIS A 113 7.70 24.47 -29.74
C HIS A 113 6.97 25.27 -28.65
N VAL A 114 7.15 24.86 -27.39
CA VAL A 114 6.78 25.64 -26.22
C VAL A 114 7.61 26.91 -26.31
N GLN A 115 6.98 28.03 -26.61
CA GLN A 115 7.64 29.33 -26.62
C GLN A 115 8.07 29.66 -25.18
N ILE A 116 9.33 29.35 -24.86
CA ILE A 116 9.98 29.69 -23.60
C ILE A 116 10.18 31.21 -23.59
N ARG A 117 9.13 31.97 -23.27
CA ARG A 117 9.27 33.37 -22.88
C ARG A 117 9.62 33.37 -21.39
N ASN A 118 10.86 33.72 -21.06
CA ASN A 118 11.45 33.89 -19.72
C ASN A 118 12.08 32.67 -19.02
N GLY A 119 12.53 31.62 -19.72
CA GLY A 119 13.41 30.56 -19.18
C GLY A 119 12.82 29.69 -18.05
N ASN A 120 11.64 30.03 -17.53
CA ASN A 120 10.96 29.30 -16.48
C ASN A 120 10.02 28.25 -17.09
N VAL A 121 10.11 27.04 -16.56
CA VAL A 121 9.23 25.92 -16.88
C VAL A 121 8.17 25.83 -15.78
N ALA A 122 6.91 25.77 -16.18
CA ALA A 122 5.80 25.57 -15.25
C ALA A 122 5.88 24.18 -14.61
N CYS A 123 5.39 24.07 -13.38
CA CYS A 123 5.24 22.78 -12.71
C CYS A 123 4.39 21.81 -13.57
N PRO A 124 4.74 20.52 -13.66
CA PRO A 124 3.93 19.52 -14.37
C PRO A 124 2.51 19.36 -13.79
N TYR A 125 2.29 19.75 -12.54
CA TYR A 125 0.98 19.73 -11.86
C TYR A 125 0.27 21.09 -11.91
N SER A 126 0.62 21.93 -12.88
CA SER A 126 -0.02 23.24 -13.07
C SER A 126 -1.50 23.13 -13.43
N GLY A 127 -1.88 22.09 -14.18
CA GLY A 127 -3.28 21.74 -14.45
C GLY A 127 -4.07 21.36 -13.19
N ASP A 128 -3.38 20.89 -12.14
CA ASP A 128 -3.97 20.52 -10.85
C ASP A 128 -3.99 21.70 -9.86
N GLY A 129 -3.54 22.90 -10.27
CA GLY A 129 -3.55 24.12 -9.46
C GLY A 129 -2.17 24.61 -9.01
N CYS A 130 -1.08 23.93 -9.34
CA CYS A 130 0.26 24.38 -8.98
C CYS A 130 0.71 25.59 -9.81
N ARG A 131 0.83 26.77 -9.19
CA ARG A 131 1.30 28.00 -9.86
C ARG A 131 2.83 28.15 -9.88
N HIS A 132 3.56 27.14 -9.42
CA HIS A 132 5.00 27.25 -9.27
C HIS A 132 5.70 27.18 -10.63
N GLN A 133 6.65 28.08 -10.85
CA GLN A 133 7.49 28.15 -12.04
C GLN A 133 8.95 28.07 -11.61
N ASN A 134 9.74 27.25 -12.29
CA ASN A 134 11.13 26.99 -11.93
C ASN A 134 12.03 27.04 -13.16
N VAL A 135 13.33 27.27 -12.93
CA VAL A 135 14.34 26.91 -13.94
C VAL A 135 14.32 25.40 -14.18
N PRO A 136 14.60 24.91 -15.40
CA PRO A 136 14.48 23.49 -15.76
C PRO A 136 15.12 22.52 -14.74
N ASN A 137 16.31 22.85 -14.24
CA ASN A 137 17.07 22.01 -13.32
C ASN A 137 16.44 21.87 -11.92
N LEU A 138 15.51 22.75 -11.54
CA LEU A 138 14.82 22.71 -10.24
C LEU A 138 13.42 22.08 -10.30
N VAL A 139 12.88 21.85 -11.49
CA VAL A 139 11.56 21.24 -11.67
C VAL A 139 11.50 19.85 -11.03
N GLY A 140 12.58 19.05 -11.17
CA GLY A 140 12.67 17.72 -10.57
C GLY A 140 12.56 17.74 -9.04
N ARG A 141 13.26 18.69 -8.37
CA ARG A 141 13.20 18.84 -6.91
C ARG A 141 11.81 19.28 -6.46
N HIS A 142 11.20 20.25 -7.15
CA HIS A 142 9.84 20.68 -6.85
C HIS A 142 8.82 19.54 -7.04
N LYS A 143 8.94 18.75 -8.11
CA LYS A 143 8.03 17.65 -8.44
C LYS A 143 7.86 16.66 -7.27
N ILE A 144 8.93 16.42 -6.50
CA ILE A 144 8.91 15.51 -5.34
C ILE A 144 8.16 16.12 -4.14
N GLY A 145 8.21 17.44 -3.96
CA GLY A 145 7.59 18.15 -2.84
C GLY A 145 6.32 18.93 -3.19
N CYS A 146 5.81 18.82 -4.41
CA CYS A 146 4.66 19.60 -4.83
C CYS A 146 3.40 19.13 -4.10
N HIS A 147 2.71 20.05 -3.41
CA HIS A 147 1.45 19.77 -2.72
C HIS A 147 0.31 19.35 -3.66
N PHE A 148 0.39 19.70 -4.94
CA PHE A 148 -0.56 19.31 -5.97
C PHE A 148 -0.21 18.00 -6.66
N ARG A 149 0.94 17.39 -6.31
CA ARG A 149 1.29 16.07 -6.85
C ARG A 149 0.22 15.08 -6.44
N PRO A 150 -0.38 14.33 -7.38
CA PRO A 150 -1.37 13.32 -7.04
C PRO A 150 -0.70 12.11 -6.39
N ILE A 151 -1.29 11.61 -5.31
CA ILE A 151 -0.96 10.32 -4.68
C ILE A 151 -2.22 9.45 -4.59
N SER A 152 -2.04 8.14 -4.67
CA SER A 152 -3.15 7.19 -4.62
C SER A 152 -3.43 6.82 -3.17
N CYS A 153 -4.70 6.74 -2.78
CA CYS A 153 -5.05 6.25 -1.44
C CYS A 153 -4.55 4.82 -1.21
N CYS A 154 -3.94 4.58 -0.04
CA CYS A 154 -3.43 3.27 0.35
C CYS A 154 -4.49 2.36 0.99
N LEU A 155 -5.69 2.88 1.28
CA LEU A 155 -6.82 2.16 1.86
C LEU A 155 -7.82 1.81 0.75
N LYS A 156 -7.97 0.52 0.46
CA LYS A 156 -8.83 0.00 -0.62
C LYS A 156 -10.29 -0.25 -0.21
N THR A 157 -10.73 0.28 0.93
CA THR A 157 -12.09 0.06 1.45
C THR A 157 -13.14 0.89 0.70
N ASP A 158 -14.40 0.48 0.83
CA ASP A 158 -15.55 0.90 0.03
C ASP A 158 -15.60 2.42 -0.24
N GLY A 159 -15.54 2.78 -1.52
CA GLY A 159 -15.69 4.14 -2.03
C GLY A 159 -14.41 4.82 -2.49
N CYS A 160 -13.24 4.43 -1.97
CA CYS A 160 -11.96 5.04 -2.36
C CYS A 160 -11.24 4.19 -3.43
N ASN A 161 -11.78 4.20 -4.65
CA ASN A 161 -11.29 3.41 -5.80
C ASN A 161 -9.94 3.91 -6.35
N ASN A 162 -8.86 3.83 -5.56
CA ASN A 162 -7.55 4.41 -5.89
C ASN A 162 -7.64 5.91 -6.25
N ALA A 163 -8.43 6.66 -5.46
CA ALA A 163 -8.62 8.08 -5.69
C ALA A 163 -7.26 8.78 -5.76
N ARG A 164 -7.09 9.63 -6.80
CA ARG A 164 -5.90 10.47 -6.96
C ARG A 164 -6.11 11.74 -6.17
N ILE A 165 -5.43 11.84 -5.04
CA ILE A 165 -5.59 12.92 -4.08
C ILE A 165 -4.37 13.84 -4.17
N PRO A 166 -4.54 15.17 -4.23
CA PRO A 166 -3.43 16.09 -4.11
C PRO A 166 -2.67 15.83 -2.80
N PHE A 167 -1.34 15.76 -2.87
CA PHE A 167 -0.48 15.44 -1.72
C PHE A 167 -0.83 16.26 -0.46
N GLY A 168 -1.08 17.57 -0.61
CA GLY A 168 -1.43 18.45 0.50
C GLY A 168 -2.82 18.22 1.11
N GLN A 169 -3.71 17.48 0.44
CA GLN A 169 -5.03 17.11 0.93
C GLN A 169 -5.10 15.68 1.45
N TYR A 170 -4.00 14.93 1.37
CA TYR A 170 -4.02 13.50 1.62
C TYR A 170 -4.30 13.12 3.08
N ILE A 171 -3.71 13.86 4.02
CA ILE A 171 -3.96 13.64 5.45
C ILE A 171 -5.43 13.89 5.79
N GLN A 172 -5.98 14.99 5.30
CA GLN A 172 -7.40 15.32 5.50
C GLN A 172 -8.32 14.26 4.87
N HIS A 173 -7.97 13.77 3.68
CA HIS A 173 -8.71 12.68 3.04
C HIS A 173 -8.74 11.41 3.89
N LEU A 174 -7.62 11.01 4.50
CA LEU A 174 -7.57 9.83 5.37
C LEU A 174 -8.47 10.00 6.61
N ILE A 175 -8.52 11.20 7.18
CA ILE A 175 -9.37 11.51 8.33
C ILE A 175 -10.85 11.51 7.92
N ASP A 176 -11.22 12.32 6.92
CA ASP A 176 -12.62 12.58 6.59
C ASP A 176 -13.30 11.40 5.88
N ILE A 177 -12.59 10.72 4.99
CA ILE A 177 -13.17 9.67 4.15
C ILE A 177 -12.97 8.29 4.78
N HIS A 178 -11.86 8.07 5.47
CA HIS A 178 -11.54 6.77 6.05
C HIS A 178 -11.69 6.72 7.58
N GLY A 179 -11.90 7.84 8.27
CA GLY A 179 -11.99 7.87 9.73
C GLY A 179 -10.68 7.48 10.41
N VAL A 180 -9.53 7.77 9.76
CA VAL A 180 -8.21 7.45 10.30
C VAL A 180 -7.95 8.32 11.53
N LYS A 181 -7.62 7.68 12.65
CA LYS A 181 -7.33 8.38 13.92
C LYS A 181 -6.05 9.22 13.79
N SER A 182 -6.07 10.39 14.42
CA SER A 182 -4.92 11.30 14.49
C SER A 182 -4.61 11.61 15.95
N TYR A 183 -3.34 11.50 16.30
CA TYR A 183 -2.82 11.74 17.65
C TYR A 183 -1.80 12.87 17.62
N GLU A 184 -1.77 13.68 18.66
CA GLU A 184 -0.75 14.71 18.87
C GLU A 184 0.25 14.27 19.94
N GLY A 185 1.52 14.64 19.77
CA GLY A 185 2.58 14.36 20.75
C GLY A 185 3.73 13.53 20.19
N GLY A 186 4.76 13.28 21.01
CA GLY A 186 5.96 12.53 20.63
C GLY A 186 5.82 11.02 20.73
N SER A 187 4.77 10.51 21.37
CA SER A 187 4.49 9.08 21.52
C SER A 187 2.99 8.82 21.56
N THR A 188 2.54 7.67 21.08
CA THR A 188 1.15 7.25 21.19
C THR A 188 1.01 5.74 21.19
N TRP A 189 -0.03 5.26 21.88
CA TRP A 189 -0.48 3.88 21.87
C TRP A 189 -1.57 3.67 20.82
N ASN A 190 -1.45 2.63 20.01
CA ASN A 190 -2.50 2.22 19.11
C ASN A 190 -2.85 0.75 19.31
N ASN A 191 -4.12 0.51 19.65
CA ASN A 191 -4.70 -0.82 19.83
C ASN A 191 -5.24 -1.36 18.50
N TYR A 192 -4.87 -2.59 18.16
CA TYR A 192 -5.39 -3.35 17.03
C TYR A 192 -6.37 -4.40 17.52
N ILE A 193 -7.63 -4.27 17.11
CA ILE A 193 -8.69 -5.23 17.45
C ILE A 193 -8.54 -6.45 16.55
N VAL A 194 -8.43 -7.62 17.19
CA VAL A 194 -8.37 -8.93 16.59
C VAL A 194 -9.78 -9.37 16.26
N LYS A 195 -10.07 -9.56 14.97
CA LYS A 195 -11.35 -10.12 14.54
C LYS A 195 -11.24 -11.62 14.43
N SER A 196 -12.02 -12.33 15.25
CA SER A 196 -12.27 -13.75 15.06
C SER A 196 -13.21 -13.93 13.88
N SER A 197 -12.70 -14.44 12.76
CA SER A 197 -13.53 -14.92 11.64
C SER A 197 -13.55 -16.45 11.68
N SER A 198 -14.63 -17.05 11.20
CA SER A 198 -14.85 -18.51 11.21
C SER A 198 -13.77 -19.34 10.48
N SER A 199 -12.88 -18.72 9.72
CA SER A 199 -11.85 -19.41 8.94
C SER A 199 -10.40 -19.05 9.29
N LYS A 200 -10.13 -17.86 9.85
CA LYS A 200 -8.80 -17.45 10.33
C LYS A 200 -8.91 -16.21 11.22
N ARG A 201 -8.19 -16.20 12.33
CA ARG A 201 -8.02 -15.00 13.17
C ARG A 201 -7.16 -13.99 12.43
N LYS A 202 -7.66 -12.76 12.26
CA LYS A 202 -6.90 -11.68 11.61
C LYS A 202 -6.48 -10.68 12.67
N LEU A 203 -5.17 -10.55 12.86
CA LEU A 203 -4.58 -9.68 13.88
C LEU A 203 -4.54 -8.23 13.44
N VAL A 204 -4.44 -7.97 12.12
CA VAL A 204 -4.54 -6.62 11.55
C VAL A 204 -5.72 -6.53 10.59
N THR A 205 -6.80 -5.89 11.03
CA THR A 205 -7.95 -5.63 10.15
C THR A 205 -7.55 -4.64 9.04
N SER A 206 -7.82 -5.00 7.79
CA SER A 206 -7.57 -4.13 6.64
C SER A 206 -8.47 -2.89 6.67
N GLY A 207 -7.96 -1.75 6.21
CA GLY A 207 -8.71 -0.49 6.19
C GLY A 207 -8.14 0.52 7.18
N SER A 208 -8.98 1.43 7.66
CA SER A 208 -8.54 2.55 8.52
C SER A 208 -7.98 2.09 9.86
N THR A 209 -8.40 0.94 10.39
CA THR A 209 -7.84 0.37 11.63
C THR A 209 -6.38 -0.08 11.50
N SER A 210 -5.87 -0.24 10.28
CA SER A 210 -4.47 -0.61 10.00
C SER A 210 -3.53 0.61 9.91
N LEU A 211 -4.07 1.82 10.07
CA LEU A 211 -3.36 3.06 9.83
C LEU A 211 -3.76 4.10 10.90
N PHE A 212 -2.78 4.80 11.47
CA PHE A 212 -3.06 5.99 12.25
C PHE A 212 -2.05 7.09 11.94
N ILE A 213 -2.38 8.30 12.34
CA ILE A 213 -1.59 9.51 12.11
C ILE A 213 -1.02 9.98 13.43
N LEU A 214 0.28 10.27 13.47
CA LEU A 214 0.95 10.89 14.60
C LEU A 214 1.50 12.26 14.18
N VAL A 215 1.15 13.30 14.93
CA VAL A 215 1.62 14.67 14.71
C VAL A 215 2.57 15.05 15.83
N THR A 216 3.85 15.23 15.49
CA THR A 216 4.91 15.65 16.42
C THR A 216 5.77 16.74 15.80
N ASP A 217 6.17 17.75 16.57
CA ASP A 217 6.94 18.92 16.07
C ASP A 217 6.32 19.59 14.83
N SER A 218 4.99 19.68 14.77
CA SER A 218 4.22 20.15 13.61
C SER A 218 4.51 19.36 12.31
N LYS A 219 4.97 18.12 12.44
CA LYS A 219 5.19 17.17 11.36
C LYS A 219 4.25 15.99 11.48
N THR A 220 3.83 15.48 10.34
CA THR A 220 2.86 14.39 10.26
C THR A 220 3.55 13.10 9.83
N PHE A 221 3.28 12.04 10.58
CA PHE A 221 3.76 10.69 10.34
C PHE A 221 2.56 9.76 10.18
N LEU A 222 2.65 8.84 9.23
CA LEU A 222 1.68 7.75 9.08
C LEU A 222 2.30 6.49 9.63
N ILE A 223 1.62 5.85 10.57
CA ILE A 223 2.01 4.55 11.10
C ILE A 223 1.06 3.54 10.50
N ARG A 224 1.60 2.49 9.89
CA ARG A 224 0.81 1.45 9.24
C ARG A 224 1.25 0.08 9.73
N ALA A 225 0.27 -0.79 9.97
CA ALA A 225 0.46 -2.21 10.16
C ALA A 225 -0.16 -2.97 8.98
N ILE A 226 0.46 -4.05 8.52
CA ILE A 226 -0.19 -5.04 7.65
C ILE A 226 0.17 -6.45 8.08
N GLU A 227 -0.74 -7.38 7.81
CA GLU A 227 -0.52 -8.81 8.02
C GLU A 227 -0.37 -9.49 6.65
N ARG A 228 0.72 -10.23 6.43
CA ARG A 228 1.04 -10.94 5.19
C ARG A 228 1.90 -12.16 5.49
N ASP A 229 1.60 -13.31 4.87
CA ASP A 229 2.43 -14.52 4.93
C ASP A 229 2.84 -14.92 6.36
N ASP A 230 1.89 -14.83 7.30
CA ASP A 230 2.07 -15.15 8.73
C ASP A 230 3.00 -14.20 9.51
N GLN A 231 3.20 -12.99 8.97
CA GLN A 231 3.98 -11.94 9.60
C GLN A 231 3.16 -10.65 9.67
N ILE A 232 3.41 -9.87 10.73
CA ILE A 232 2.91 -8.52 10.86
C ILE A 232 4.07 -7.55 10.64
N TYR A 233 3.83 -6.57 9.78
CA TYR A 233 4.79 -5.54 9.40
C TYR A 233 4.26 -4.19 9.86
N VAL A 234 5.03 -3.48 10.68
CA VAL A 234 4.71 -2.14 11.15
C VAL A 234 5.79 -1.16 10.69
N TRP A 235 5.41 -0.03 10.12
CA TRP A 235 6.37 1.00 9.72
C TRP A 235 5.84 2.41 9.91
N VAL A 236 6.78 3.36 10.00
CA VAL A 236 6.50 4.79 10.13
C VAL A 236 6.95 5.52 8.87
N ALA A 237 6.03 6.25 8.26
CA ALA A 237 6.24 7.03 7.04
C ALA A 237 6.08 8.53 7.28
N TYR A 238 7.06 9.32 6.84
CA TYR A 238 6.99 10.77 6.93
C TYR A 238 6.11 11.36 5.82
N HIS A 239 5.15 12.21 6.19
CA HIS A 239 4.34 12.97 5.24
C HIS A 239 5.02 14.28 4.85
N GLY A 240 5.95 14.19 3.90
CA GLY A 240 6.63 15.34 3.34
C GLY A 240 7.77 14.96 2.39
N LEU A 241 8.80 15.81 2.34
CA LEU A 241 10.01 15.51 1.58
C LEU A 241 10.83 14.40 2.26
N PRO A 242 11.32 13.39 1.53
CA PRO A 242 12.08 12.29 2.11
C PRO A 242 13.30 12.74 2.95
N GLN A 243 13.98 13.80 2.51
CA GLN A 243 15.14 14.35 3.21
C GLN A 243 14.82 14.95 4.59
N ASP A 244 13.58 15.39 4.80
CA ASP A 244 13.15 15.93 6.09
C ASP A 244 12.76 14.80 7.05
N GLY A 245 12.20 13.70 6.53
CA GLY A 245 11.92 12.49 7.33
C GLY A 245 13.19 11.87 7.95
N LYS A 246 14.32 11.92 7.25
CA LYS A 246 15.61 11.42 7.74
C LYS A 246 16.12 12.10 9.02
N LYS A 247 15.54 13.24 9.40
CA LYS A 247 15.84 13.98 10.63
C LYS A 247 15.10 13.43 11.85
N TYR A 248 14.37 12.33 11.68
CA TYR A 248 13.57 11.70 12.73
C TYR A 248 13.96 10.24 12.91
N LYS A 249 13.91 9.77 14.15
CA LYS A 249 13.96 8.35 14.53
C LYS A 249 12.61 7.95 15.08
N ALA A 250 12.13 6.78 14.65
CA ALA A 250 10.97 6.13 15.19
C ALA A 250 11.42 4.95 16.06
N LYS A 251 10.81 4.81 17.23
CA LYS A 251 10.86 3.63 18.08
C LYS A 251 9.45 3.02 18.07
N ILE A 252 9.36 1.73 17.78
CA ILE A 252 8.12 0.95 17.84
C ILE A 252 8.34 -0.10 18.92
N GLU A 253 7.52 -0.05 19.95
CA GLU A 253 7.52 -1.01 21.04
C GLU A 253 6.21 -1.77 20.96
N PHE A 254 6.29 -3.08 20.94
CA PHE A 254 5.14 -3.94 21.12
C PHE A 254 4.91 -4.12 22.62
N ASP A 255 3.67 -3.97 23.06
CA ASP A 255 3.30 -4.20 24.44
C ASP A 255 1.85 -4.66 24.51
N PHE A 256 1.53 -5.29 25.63
CA PHE A 256 0.17 -5.65 25.94
C PHE A 256 -0.35 -4.71 27.01
N PRO A 257 -1.52 -4.06 26.78
CA PRO A 257 -2.05 -3.06 27.69
C PRO A 257 -2.33 -3.56 29.13
N ASN A 258 -2.15 -4.86 29.43
CA ASN A 258 -2.46 -5.45 30.74
C ASN A 258 -1.30 -6.17 31.45
N ALA A 259 -0.11 -6.32 30.86
CA ALA A 259 0.99 -7.04 31.52
C ALA A 259 1.41 -6.38 32.87
N ASN A 260 1.21 -5.06 33.00
CA ASN A 260 1.62 -4.30 34.18
C ASN A 260 0.45 -3.87 35.12
N GLY A 261 -0.78 -4.32 34.89
CA GLY A 261 -1.90 -4.22 35.85
C GLY A 261 -2.33 -2.81 36.30
N ASN A 262 -1.92 -1.73 35.63
CA ASN A 262 -2.18 -0.35 36.07
C ASN A 262 -3.08 0.39 35.09
N TYR A 263 -4.36 0.02 35.03
CA TYR A 263 -5.37 0.74 34.25
C TYR A 263 -5.90 1.90 35.09
N GLU A 264 -5.49 3.14 34.78
CA GLU A 264 -6.26 4.32 35.16
C GLU A 264 -7.54 4.28 34.30
N SER A 265 -8.65 3.91 34.91
CA SER A 265 -9.97 3.93 34.26
C SER A 265 -10.31 5.38 33.90
N ASP A 266 -10.14 5.75 32.63
CA ASP A 266 -10.75 6.94 32.04
C ASP A 266 -12.27 6.69 31.94
N ASP A 267 -12.92 6.74 33.09
CA ASP A 267 -14.36 6.61 33.30
C ASP A 267 -15.04 7.96 33.05
N ASN A 268 -14.91 8.44 31.80
CA ASN A 268 -15.55 9.66 31.31
C ASN A 268 -16.49 9.35 30.14
N SER A 269 -17.25 8.25 30.23
CA SER A 269 -18.49 8.11 29.49
C SER A 269 -19.63 8.62 30.36
N GLU A 270 -19.91 9.92 30.29
CA GLU A 270 -21.17 10.45 30.79
C GLU A 270 -22.31 9.77 30.03
N ASP A 271 -23.13 9.10 30.81
CA ASP A 271 -24.32 8.36 30.43
C ASP A 271 -25.30 9.23 29.60
N GLU A 272 -25.59 8.79 28.38
CA GLU A 272 -26.90 9.07 27.78
C GLU A 272 -27.80 7.86 27.96
N ASP A 273 -28.56 7.90 29.05
CA ASP A 273 -29.76 7.13 29.32
C ASP A 273 -30.64 6.98 28.07
N LYS A 274 -30.71 5.76 27.52
CA LYS A 274 -31.87 5.29 26.76
C LYS A 274 -32.27 3.89 27.21
N SER A 275 -33.30 3.89 28.05
CA SER A 275 -34.35 2.88 28.11
C SER A 275 -34.75 2.43 26.69
N SER A 276 -35.15 1.20 26.39
CA SER A 276 -35.96 0.27 27.16
C SER A 276 -36.09 -1.06 26.40
N ASP A 277 -36.61 -2.06 27.11
CA ASP A 277 -37.44 -3.18 26.64
C ASP A 277 -36.77 -4.51 26.27
N ASP A 278 -36.81 -5.41 27.26
CA ASP A 278 -37.49 -6.72 27.21
C ASP A 278 -37.39 -7.51 25.90
N TYR A 279 -36.55 -8.56 25.89
CA TYR A 279 -36.88 -9.79 25.16
C TYR A 279 -36.41 -11.06 25.89
N HIS A 280 -37.35 -12.00 25.90
CA HIS A 280 -37.41 -13.29 26.59
C HIS A 280 -36.30 -14.29 26.26
N ASP A 281 -35.70 -14.81 27.33
CA ASP A 281 -35.72 -16.21 27.77
C ASP A 281 -36.32 -17.26 26.81
N SER A 282 -35.49 -18.16 26.31
CA SER A 282 -35.83 -19.56 26.04
C SER A 282 -34.54 -20.38 25.93
N SER A 283 -34.33 -21.19 26.97
CA SER A 283 -33.51 -22.39 27.05
C SER A 283 -33.66 -23.31 25.83
N ASP A 284 -32.56 -23.87 25.34
CA ASP A 284 -32.55 -25.24 24.83
C ASP A 284 -31.15 -25.82 25.09
N ASP A 285 -31.17 -26.83 25.96
CA ASP A 285 -30.08 -27.73 26.34
C ASP A 285 -29.72 -28.63 25.14
N GLU A 286 -28.43 -28.72 24.79
CA GLU A 286 -27.93 -29.91 24.09
C GLU A 286 -26.63 -30.39 24.71
N ASP A 287 -26.74 -31.55 25.36
CA ASP A 287 -25.69 -32.37 25.94
C ASP A 287 -24.65 -32.78 24.88
N TYR A 288 -23.39 -32.38 25.09
CA TYR A 288 -22.25 -32.89 24.31
C TYR A 288 -21.50 -33.94 25.13
N GLU A 289 -21.48 -35.17 24.62
CA GLU A 289 -20.78 -36.30 25.24
C GLU A 289 -19.25 -36.17 25.14
N ASP A 290 -18.65 -36.46 26.29
CA ASP A 290 -17.23 -36.57 26.60
C ASP A 290 -16.65 -37.88 26.00
N VAL A 291 -15.74 -37.75 25.04
CA VAL A 291 -14.93 -38.88 24.53
C VAL A 291 -13.47 -38.65 24.91
N SER A 292 -13.09 -39.30 25.99
CA SER A 292 -11.72 -39.51 26.44
C SER A 292 -11.01 -40.51 25.51
N SER A 293 -9.91 -40.08 24.91
CA SER A 293 -8.92 -40.97 24.30
C SER A 293 -7.56 -40.70 24.94
N GLU A 294 -7.15 -41.63 25.80
CA GLU A 294 -5.80 -41.75 26.34
C GLU A 294 -4.86 -42.15 25.19
N ASP A 295 -3.89 -41.30 24.87
CA ASP A 295 -2.75 -41.68 24.03
C ASP A 295 -1.46 -41.30 24.76
N GLU A 296 -0.80 -42.32 25.31
CA GLU A 296 0.49 -42.22 25.96
C GLU A 296 1.60 -42.26 24.89
N GLY A 297 2.06 -41.07 24.49
CA GLY A 297 3.17 -40.88 23.55
C GLY A 297 4.44 -40.40 24.25
N GLU A 298 5.49 -41.20 24.12
CA GLU A 298 6.79 -41.12 24.78
C GLU A 298 7.50 -39.75 24.68
N SER A 299 7.92 -39.25 25.84
CA SER A 299 8.76 -38.07 26.04
C SER A 299 10.21 -38.37 25.69
N SER A 300 10.74 -37.72 24.64
CA SER A 300 12.16 -37.56 24.41
C SER A 300 12.61 -36.21 24.96
N ASN A 301 13.31 -36.25 26.10
CA ASN A 301 14.02 -35.09 26.66
C ASN A 301 15.16 -34.69 25.72
N ASP A 302 14.93 -33.65 24.92
CA ASP A 302 15.98 -32.92 24.22
C ASP A 302 16.22 -31.63 25.03
N GLU A 303 17.25 -31.66 25.88
CA GLU A 303 17.70 -30.51 26.66
C GLU A 303 18.46 -29.56 25.74
N SER A 304 17.72 -28.79 24.93
CA SER A 304 18.26 -27.61 24.27
C SER A 304 18.25 -26.45 25.25
N ASP A 305 19.45 -25.94 25.58
CA ASP A 305 19.68 -24.75 26.39
C ASP A 305 18.79 -23.58 25.94
N ASP A 306 17.67 -23.40 26.65
CA ASP A 306 16.71 -22.33 26.46
C ASP A 306 17.31 -21.06 27.08
N ASP A 307 18.11 -20.36 26.27
CA ASP A 307 18.58 -19.00 26.55
C ASP A 307 17.36 -18.08 26.46
N GLY A 308 16.55 -18.10 27.52
CA GLY A 308 15.34 -17.30 27.75
C GLY A 308 15.67 -15.82 27.92
N GLY A 309 16.42 -15.26 26.98
CA GLY A 309 16.56 -13.82 26.81
C GLY A 309 15.18 -13.29 26.45
N ASP A 310 14.58 -12.52 27.35
CA ASP A 310 13.42 -11.68 27.06
C ASP A 310 13.64 -11.01 25.71
N ALA A 311 12.94 -11.49 24.69
CA ALA A 311 13.03 -10.93 23.36
C ALA A 311 12.39 -9.54 23.45
N ASP A 312 13.20 -8.52 23.70
CA ASP A 312 12.77 -7.13 23.67
C ASP A 312 12.15 -6.87 22.28
N PHE A 313 10.82 -6.85 22.21
CA PHE A 313 10.04 -6.58 20.99
C PHE A 313 10.07 -5.08 20.65
N VAL A 314 11.29 -4.55 20.55
CA VAL A 314 11.59 -3.13 20.38
C VAL A 314 12.34 -2.93 19.07
N PHE A 315 11.74 -2.16 18.18
CA PHE A 315 12.38 -1.69 16.96
C PHE A 315 12.71 -0.20 17.07
N SER A 316 13.89 0.19 16.60
CA SER A 316 14.28 1.59 16.50
C SER A 316 15.04 1.85 15.21
N GLY A 317 14.66 2.90 14.49
CA GLY A 317 15.23 3.20 13.19
C GLY A 317 15.01 4.63 12.73
N THR A 318 15.80 5.07 11.75
CA THR A 318 15.57 6.35 11.07
C THR A 318 14.32 6.27 10.19
N VAL A 319 13.49 7.30 10.20
CA VAL A 319 12.31 7.38 9.32
C VAL A 319 12.78 7.62 7.88
N ARG A 320 12.89 6.54 7.11
CA ARG A 320 13.29 6.59 5.69
C ARG A 320 12.11 6.51 4.73
N THR A 321 10.98 5.99 5.18
CA THR A 321 9.81 5.80 4.33
C THR A 321 9.00 7.08 4.21
N THR A 322 8.26 7.21 3.11
CA THR A 322 7.36 8.35 2.87
C THR A 322 5.97 7.85 2.54
N THR A 323 4.96 8.71 2.66
CA THR A 323 3.55 8.40 2.37
C THR A 323 3.31 7.75 1.00
N ARG A 324 4.26 7.86 0.07
CA ARG A 324 4.19 7.25 -1.26
C ARG A 324 4.44 5.74 -1.26
N MET A 325 5.17 5.22 -0.27
CA MET A 325 5.72 3.87 -0.37
C MET A 325 4.62 2.80 -0.26
N ASN A 326 4.59 1.88 -1.22
CA ASN A 326 3.82 0.65 -1.10
C ASN A 326 4.57 -0.36 -0.22
N PHE A 327 3.93 -1.50 0.08
CA PHE A 327 4.53 -2.49 0.96
C PHE A 327 5.81 -3.07 0.38
N GLU A 328 5.84 -3.37 -0.92
CA GLU A 328 7.01 -3.93 -1.60
C GLU A 328 8.22 -2.98 -1.50
N GLU A 329 8.01 -1.67 -1.60
CA GLU A 329 9.04 -0.65 -1.41
C GLU A 329 9.51 -0.57 0.05
N VAL A 330 8.61 -0.74 1.02
CA VAL A 330 8.96 -0.78 2.45
C VAL A 330 9.78 -2.03 2.77
N GLU A 331 9.36 -3.19 2.28
CA GLU A 331 10.02 -4.47 2.46
C GLU A 331 11.46 -4.41 1.91
N ASN A 332 11.62 -3.92 0.69
CA ASN A 332 12.95 -3.71 0.07
C ASN A 332 13.82 -2.69 0.82
N SER A 333 13.21 -1.78 1.59
CA SER A 333 13.97 -0.77 2.33
C SER A 333 14.55 -1.29 3.64
N GLY A 334 13.99 -2.37 4.20
CA GLY A 334 14.35 -2.89 5.52
C GLY A 334 14.00 -1.98 6.71
N ASN A 335 13.19 -0.93 6.53
CA ASN A 335 12.83 0.04 7.59
C ASN A 335 11.43 -0.23 8.14
N TYR A 336 11.24 -1.41 8.71
CA TYR A 336 9.99 -1.83 9.33
C TYR A 336 10.28 -2.72 10.54
N PHE A 337 9.34 -2.76 11.45
CA PHE A 337 9.27 -3.75 12.51
C PHE A 337 8.49 -4.97 12.01
N ARG A 338 8.99 -6.17 12.32
CA ARG A 338 8.41 -7.45 11.90
C ARG A 338 8.21 -8.33 13.13
N MET A 339 7.07 -8.99 13.20
CA MET A 339 6.75 -10.02 14.22
C MET A 339 6.01 -11.17 13.53
N SER A 340 6.13 -12.40 14.04
CA SER A 340 5.31 -13.49 13.55
C SER A 340 3.90 -13.39 14.12
N VAL A 341 2.91 -13.87 13.37
CA VAL A 341 1.53 -13.99 13.87
C VAL A 341 1.50 -14.92 15.08
N GLY A 342 2.26 -16.02 15.05
CA GLY A 342 2.40 -16.96 16.17
C GLY A 342 2.90 -16.30 17.46
N ASP A 343 3.89 -15.40 17.40
CA ASP A 343 4.38 -14.69 18.61
C ASP A 343 3.29 -13.83 19.23
N VAL A 344 2.49 -13.15 18.41
CA VAL A 344 1.37 -12.34 18.89
C VAL A 344 0.28 -13.25 19.46
N GLU A 345 -0.06 -14.35 18.78
CA GLU A 345 -1.09 -15.29 19.23
C GLU A 345 -0.70 -16.01 20.53
N ASN A 346 0.55 -16.45 20.65
CA ASN A 346 1.09 -17.09 21.85
C ASN A 346 0.99 -16.15 23.05
N ASN A 347 1.40 -14.89 22.87
CA ASN A 347 1.30 -13.89 23.92
C ASN A 347 -0.17 -13.57 24.26
N LEU A 348 -1.05 -13.42 23.27
CA LEU A 348 -2.50 -13.23 23.48
C LEU A 348 -3.13 -14.41 24.23
N ALA A 349 -2.65 -15.65 23.99
CA ALA A 349 -3.11 -16.84 24.69
C ALA A 349 -2.64 -16.87 26.15
N VAL A 350 -1.38 -16.49 26.41
CA VAL A 350 -0.85 -16.34 27.78
C VAL A 350 -1.67 -15.33 28.59
N GLU A 351 -2.00 -14.18 28.00
CA GLU A 351 -2.85 -13.19 28.67
C GLU A 351 -4.29 -13.67 28.90
N ALA A 352 -4.85 -14.45 27.97
CA ALA A 352 -6.20 -15.01 28.14
C ALA A 352 -6.27 -15.98 29.33
N ILE A 353 -5.20 -16.75 29.56
CA ILE A 353 -5.09 -17.68 30.70
C ILE A 353 -5.00 -16.91 32.03
N THR A 354 -4.24 -15.82 32.08
CA THR A 354 -4.07 -15.03 33.32
C THR A 354 -5.30 -14.18 33.67
N HIS A 355 -6.06 -13.69 32.69
CA HIS A 355 -7.12 -12.70 32.94
C HIS A 355 -8.58 -13.18 32.76
N LYS A 356 -8.85 -14.48 32.57
CA LYS A 356 -10.22 -15.06 32.41
C LYS A 356 -11.11 -14.39 31.35
N LYS A 357 -10.56 -13.54 30.48
CA LYS A 357 -11.24 -12.92 29.33
C LYS A 357 -10.34 -13.05 28.11
N TYR A 358 -10.95 -13.41 26.99
CA TYR A 358 -10.27 -13.48 25.70
C TYR A 358 -9.67 -12.11 25.39
N VAL A 359 -8.36 -12.06 25.15
CA VAL A 359 -7.74 -10.81 24.69
C VAL A 359 -8.12 -10.59 23.23
N GLU A 360 -8.91 -9.55 23.00
CA GLU A 360 -9.43 -9.18 21.68
C GLU A 360 -8.58 -8.11 21.00
N SER A 361 -7.47 -7.68 21.59
CA SER A 361 -6.61 -6.65 21.02
C SER A 361 -5.16 -6.74 21.47
N TRP A 362 -4.25 -6.29 20.61
CA TRP A 362 -2.84 -6.05 20.95
C TRP A 362 -2.48 -4.60 20.66
N ALA A 363 -1.39 -4.09 21.23
CA ALA A 363 -1.02 -2.69 21.11
C ALA A 363 0.42 -2.50 20.62
N ILE A 364 0.67 -1.33 20.05
CA ILE A 364 2.03 -0.81 19.89
C ILE A 364 2.11 0.59 20.47
N ASN A 365 3.24 0.90 21.09
CA ASN A 365 3.66 2.27 21.35
C ASN A 365 4.59 2.72 20.23
N VAL A 366 4.29 3.85 19.61
CA VAL A 366 5.16 4.47 18.62
C VAL A 366 5.63 5.80 19.13
N THR A 367 6.95 5.93 19.31
CA THR A 367 7.62 7.17 19.66
C THR A 367 8.38 7.71 18.45
N VAL A 368 8.18 8.99 18.12
CA VAL A 368 8.94 9.68 17.06
C VAL A 368 9.68 10.86 17.67
N LYS A 369 11.00 10.89 17.49
CA LYS A 369 11.87 11.96 17.99
C LYS A 369 12.74 12.51 16.88
N ARG A 370 12.96 13.82 16.89
CA ARG A 370 13.95 14.47 16.03
C ARG A 370 15.37 14.08 16.47
N THR A 371 16.24 13.78 15.50
CA THR A 371 17.65 13.40 15.71
C THR A 371 18.60 14.56 15.69
#